data_AF-A0A2T4BW00-F1
#
_entry.id   AF-A0A2T4BW00-F1
#
_cell.length_a   1.000
_cell.length_b   1.000
_cell.length_c   1.000
_cell.angle_alpha   90.00
_cell.angle_beta   90.00
_cell.angle_gamma   90.00
#
_symmetry.space_group_name_H-M   'P 1'
#
loop_
_entity.id
_entity.type
_entity.pdbx_description
1 polymer ?
#
loop_
_entity_poly.entity_id
_entity_poly.type
_entity_poly.pdbx_seq_one_letter_code
_entity_poly.pdbx_strand_id
1 'polypeptide(L)' 'GLAEGDDVESILTRTQTFLEEGDLDAATREMNGLQGWAKTLSKDWLAEARKVLEVRQALDVIAAEARLQSLRVE' A
#
# COMPACT_ATOMS: atom_id res chain seq x y z
N GLY A 1 17.42 -11.13 1.72
CA GLY A 1 16.30 -11.54 0.87
C GLY A 1 15.05 -11.45 1.70
N LEU A 2 13.92 -11.05 1.11
CA LEU A 2 12.63 -11.06 1.80
C LEU A 2 12.33 -12.46 2.33
N ALA A 3 11.55 -12.56 3.43
CA ALA A 3 11.12 -13.84 3.97
C ALA A 3 10.41 -14.67 2.88
N GLU A 4 10.74 -15.95 2.77
CA GLU A 4 10.17 -16.86 1.76
C GLU A 4 9.00 -17.64 2.35
N GLY A 5 7.86 -17.68 1.62
CA GLY A 5 6.68 -18.45 2.00
C GLY A 5 5.42 -17.62 2.22
N ASP A 6 4.30 -18.32 2.35
CA ASP A 6 2.94 -17.76 2.48
C ASP A 6 2.36 -17.94 3.88
N ASP A 7 3.19 -18.36 4.85
CA ASP A 7 2.80 -18.37 6.24
C ASP A 7 2.67 -16.92 6.78
N VAL A 8 1.95 -16.80 7.90
CA VAL A 8 1.64 -15.49 8.49
C VAL A 8 2.91 -14.72 8.85
N GLU A 9 3.94 -15.39 9.36
CA GLU A 9 5.17 -14.73 9.81
C GLU A 9 5.96 -14.18 8.62
N SER A 10 6.07 -14.96 7.55
CA SER A 10 6.72 -14.54 6.31
C SER A 10 6.01 -13.33 5.68
N ILE A 11 4.67 -13.36 5.61
CA ILE A 11 3.88 -12.23 5.09
C ILE A 11 4.05 -10.98 5.95
N LEU A 12 3.99 -11.10 7.28
CA LEU A 12 4.15 -9.95 8.19
C LEU A 12 5.56 -9.39 8.13
N THR A 13 6.58 -10.23 7.97
CA THR A 13 7.97 -9.79 7.81
C THR A 13 8.14 -8.97 6.53
N ARG A 14 7.63 -9.45 5.38
CA ARG A 14 7.69 -8.67 4.13
C ARG A 14 6.88 -7.38 4.21
N THR A 15 5.70 -7.44 4.82
CA THR A 15 4.87 -6.25 5.09
C THR A 15 5.67 -5.20 5.85
N GLN A 16 6.35 -5.59 6.94
CA GLN A 16 7.15 -4.69 7.75
C GLN A 16 8.30 -4.06 6.94
N THR A 17 9.02 -4.86 6.15
CA THR A 17 10.09 -4.34 5.27
C THR A 17 9.56 -3.26 4.32
N PHE A 18 8.43 -3.50 3.64
CA PHE A 18 7.85 -2.51 2.72
C PHE A 18 7.37 -1.25 3.46
N LEU A 19 6.82 -1.38 4.67
CA LEU A 19 6.44 -0.21 5.47
C LEU A 19 7.64 0.64 5.87
N GLU A 20 8.77 0.02 6.23
CA GLU A 20 10.03 0.71 6.57
C GLU A 20 10.62 1.44 5.35
N GLU A 21 10.43 0.89 4.15
CA GLU A 21 10.79 1.51 2.88
C GLU A 21 9.80 2.60 2.42
N GLY A 22 8.65 2.73 3.11
CA GLY A 22 7.59 3.67 2.75
C GLY A 22 6.65 3.19 1.63
N ASP A 23 6.83 1.96 1.15
CA ASP A 23 6.00 1.33 0.12
C ASP A 23 4.74 0.70 0.73
N LEU A 24 3.76 1.55 1.03
CA LEU A 24 2.48 1.13 1.57
C LEU A 24 1.69 0.23 0.59
N ASP A 25 1.88 0.38 -0.72
CA ASP A 25 1.16 -0.39 -1.73
C ASP A 25 1.65 -1.85 -1.74
N ALA A 26 2.96 -2.07 -1.74
CA ALA A 26 3.55 -3.39 -1.58
C ALA A 26 3.21 -4.03 -0.23
N ALA A 27 3.29 -3.28 0.88
CA ALA A 27 2.87 -3.76 2.20
C ALA A 27 1.39 -4.20 2.21
N THR A 28 0.52 -3.43 1.57
CA THR A 28 -0.92 -3.76 1.46
C THR A 28 -1.15 -5.00 0.61
N ARG A 29 -0.34 -5.22 -0.44
CA ARG A 29 -0.39 -6.46 -1.25
C ARG A 29 0.01 -7.70 -0.43
N GLU A 30 1.08 -7.62 0.35
CA GLU A 30 1.51 -8.72 1.23
C GLU A 30 0.42 -9.07 2.25
N MET A 31 -0.07 -8.07 2.98
CA MET A 31 -1.18 -8.25 3.94
C MET A 31 -2.45 -8.78 3.29
N ASN A 32 -2.66 -8.50 2.00
CA ASN A 32 -3.79 -9.08 1.28
C ASN A 32 -3.66 -10.60 1.10
N GLY A 33 -2.44 -11.13 1.07
CA GLY A 33 -2.13 -12.56 0.96
C GLY A 33 -2.46 -13.38 2.21
N LEU A 34 -2.64 -12.76 3.38
CA LEU A 34 -3.02 -13.45 4.60
C LEU A 34 -4.29 -14.28 4.41
N GLN A 35 -4.37 -15.41 5.10
CA GLN A 35 -5.52 -16.32 5.10
C GLN A 35 -6.06 -16.55 6.52
N GLY A 36 -7.26 -17.14 6.63
CA GLY A 36 -7.86 -17.57 7.89
C GLY A 36 -8.07 -16.45 8.93
N TRP A 37 -7.70 -16.72 10.18
CA TRP A 37 -7.86 -15.78 11.30
C TRP A 37 -6.98 -14.54 11.16
N ALA A 38 -5.74 -14.69 10.71
CA ALA A 38 -4.84 -13.56 10.48
C ALA A 38 -5.45 -12.57 9.47
N LYS A 39 -6.03 -13.10 8.37
CA LYS A 39 -6.76 -12.27 7.41
C LYS A 39 -7.94 -11.55 8.04
N THR A 40 -8.71 -12.25 8.86
CA THR A 40 -9.90 -11.69 9.51
C THR A 40 -9.53 -10.56 10.46
N LEU A 41 -8.46 -10.71 11.23
CA LEU A 41 -7.95 -9.69 12.14
C LEU A 41 -7.34 -8.49 11.38
N SER A 42 -6.76 -8.71 10.20
CA SER A 42 -6.14 -7.64 9.39
C SER A 42 -7.14 -6.74 8.65
N LYS A 43 -8.45 -7.00 8.71
CA LYS A 43 -9.46 -6.32 7.88
C LYS A 43 -9.47 -4.81 8.06
N ASP A 44 -9.45 -4.33 9.31
CA ASP A 44 -9.52 -2.89 9.59
C ASP A 44 -8.24 -2.18 9.12
N TRP A 45 -7.09 -2.80 9.36
CA TRP A 45 -5.81 -2.31 8.86
C TRP A 45 -5.80 -2.21 7.32
N LEU A 46 -6.28 -3.24 6.63
CA LEU A 46 -6.38 -3.26 5.17
C LEU A 46 -7.34 -2.18 4.65
N ALA A 47 -8.42 -1.91 5.36
CA ALA A 47 -9.38 -0.86 4.99
C ALA A 47 -8.75 0.53 5.10
N GLU A 48 -8.05 0.82 6.19
CA GLU A 48 -7.37 2.11 6.37
C GLU A 48 -6.20 2.30 5.41
N ALA A 49 -5.39 1.27 5.17
CA ALA A 49 -4.30 1.32 4.20
C ALA A 49 -4.81 1.66 2.79
N ARG A 50 -5.94 1.07 2.37
CA ARG A 50 -6.58 1.38 1.08
C ARG A 50 -7.04 2.84 0.98
N LYS A 51 -7.65 3.39 2.03
CA LYS A 51 -8.05 4.81 2.07
C LYS A 51 -6.84 5.74 1.89
N VAL A 52 -5.72 5.43 2.54
CA VAL A 52 -4.49 6.21 2.37
C VAL A 52 -3.97 6.12 0.93
N LEU A 53 -3.98 4.94 0.32
CA LEU A 53 -3.59 4.76 -1.08
C LEU A 53 -4.52 5.52 -2.05
N GLU A 54 -5.83 5.51 -1.80
CA GLU A 54 -6.81 6.27 -2.59
C GLU A 54 -6.53 7.79 -2.54
N VAL A 55 -6.23 8.32 -1.35
CA VAL A 55 -5.88 9.74 -1.19
C VAL A 55 -4.57 10.07 -1.92
N ARG A 56 -3.55 9.20 -1.83
CA ARG A 56 -2.28 9.39 -2.56
C ARG A 56 -2.52 9.41 -4.07
N GLN A 57 -3.31 8.47 -4.58
CA GLN A 57 -3.66 8.43 -6.01
C GLN A 57 -4.41 9.68 -6.45
N ALA A 58 -5.36 10.18 -5.64
CA ALA A 58 -6.09 11.41 -5.95
C ALA A 58 -5.16 12.63 -6.01
N LEU A 59 -4.20 12.72 -5.09
CA LEU A 59 -3.18 13.77 -5.09
C LEU A 59 -2.29 13.71 -6.34
N ASP A 60 -1.90 12.51 -6.78
CA ASP A 60 -1.10 12.33 -7.99
C ASP A 60 -1.84 12.83 -9.24
N VAL A 61 -3.15 12.56 -9.33
CA VAL A 61 -3.99 13.06 -10.43
C VAL A 61 -4.05 14.59 -10.40
N ILE A 62 -4.32 15.19 -9.23
CA ILE A 62 -4.38 16.66 -9.08
C ILE A 62 -3.04 17.30 -9.44
N ALA A 63 -1.91 16.72 -9.01
CA ALA A 63 -0.58 17.22 -9.33
C ALA A 63 -0.29 17.14 -10.83
N ALA A 64 -0.69 16.05 -11.48
CA ALA A 64 -0.56 15.90 -12.93
C ALA A 64 -1.39 16.95 -13.68
N GLU A 65 -2.64 17.19 -13.26
CA GLU A 65 -3.50 18.24 -13.83
C GLU A 65 -2.89 19.63 -13.65
N ALA A 66 -2.41 19.96 -12.45
CA ALA A 66 -1.76 21.25 -12.18
C ALA A 66 -0.54 21.49 -13.08
N ARG A 67 0.28 20.45 -13.30
CA ARG A 67 1.43 20.50 -14.21
C ARG A 67 1.03 20.69 -15.67
N LEU A 68 -0.05 20.06 -16.11
CA LEU A 68 -0.59 20.27 -17.47
C LEU A 68 -1.13 21.70 -17.64
N GLN A 69 -1.77 22.26 -16.61
CA GLN A 69 -2.25 23.64 -16.66
C GLN A 69 -1.12 24.66 -16.69
N SER A 70 -0.03 24.46 -15.93
CA SER A 70 1.11 25.39 -15.96
C SER A 70 1.76 25.46 -17.35
N LEU A 71 1.85 24.32 -18.05
CA LEU A 71 2.39 24.25 -19.42
C LEU A 71 1.51 24.92 -20.48
N ARG A 72 0.22 25.16 -20.19
CA ARG A 72 -0.71 25.84 -21.12
C ARG A 72 -0.70 27.36 -20.99
N VAL A 73 -0.14 27.87 -19.90
CA VAL A 73 -0.07 29.32 -19.61
C VAL A 73 1.23 29.93 -20.16
N GLU A 74 2.22 29.11 -20.49
CA GLU A 74 3.39 29.44 -21.34
C GLU A 74 3.03 29.40 -22.83
#